data_AF-A0A183CDM7-F1
#
_entry.id   AF-A0A183CDM7-F1
#
_cell.length_a   1.000
_cell.length_b   1.000
_cell.length_c   1.000
_cell.angle_alpha   90.00
_cell.angle_beta   90.00
_cell.angle_gamma   90.00
#
_symmetry.space_group_name_H-M   'P 1'
#
loop_
_entity.id
_entity.type
_entity.pdbx_description
1 polymer ?
#
loop_
_entity_poly.entity_id
_entity_poly.type
_entity_poly.pdbx_seq_one_letter_code
_entity_poly.pdbx_strand_id
1 'polypeptide(L)'
;MPRTQRLVALRVFYNRVKEICIAFALIYFVAYAFGAPIWSPRTAVFVVDQLFLTYFPLCFVCHWKLAEFWHCVDNRPRTLEQLYVSRAVLGSVLGAWLGATVVPLDWDLWPLSSHFGSLIGIVLGALSAYFRIFTNPPFARPSKRKSSVVPYQKFVAPSSRQAVVRESYAGSPYAAGFCLYRILINMEAGNEAVQMLMPINGATTAHPDGSSLSSSSSSLGEQLSSDEHQHHQRCSRHFFSQEPPKLHAIIYAEFDNDIGRVVRFQVPDEIFDKQRFDTISSAIIPSEEMRDRMIKINMYDFKITGHPVGIKDKKYQREVFIFNLCFVVAASEEDDTDDSIYYEPLVQKCAEYLVELEQERCFLSEEKHRLPALMREIFDGLNQKGECVCPITDQTTIYLRLCPAFLSREPPPHPLSPFLVPIFTRLPPPISRGALNRMDVLSQKICPQIDGVRCIKDIACAVQIDTDLVGRCVRNLCFHGCVALLPQFLYSNCYVPTERLRHFFDSPQIVEALKSKARTD
;
A
#
# COMPACT_ATOMS: atom_id res chain seq x y z
N MET A 1 47.76 3.35 18.36
CA MET A 1 47.16 4.13 19.47
C MET A 1 47.39 3.41 20.80
N PRO A 2 47.98 4.05 21.81
CA PRO A 2 48.15 3.48 23.16
C PRO A 2 46.81 3.04 23.77
N ARG A 3 46.81 1.93 24.54
CA ARG A 3 45.61 1.31 25.16
C ARG A 3 44.74 2.32 25.94
N THR A 4 45.35 3.36 26.50
CA THR A 4 44.68 4.47 27.21
C THR A 4 43.80 5.32 26.29
N GLN A 5 44.22 5.61 25.06
CA GLN A 5 43.41 6.38 24.09
C GLN A 5 42.19 5.59 23.60
N ARG A 6 42.30 4.26 23.46
CA ARG A 6 41.16 3.41 23.10
C ARG A 6 40.08 3.37 24.19
N LEU A 7 40.49 3.31 25.46
CA LEU A 7 39.55 3.33 26.58
C LEU A 7 38.84 4.68 26.73
N VAL A 8 39.56 5.79 26.49
CA VAL A 8 38.95 7.14 26.47
C VAL A 8 37.97 7.27 25.31
N ALA A 9 38.33 6.81 24.10
CA ALA A 9 37.44 6.83 22.94
C ALA A 9 36.18 5.97 23.17
N LEU A 10 36.32 4.77 23.73
CA LEU A 10 35.19 3.90 24.07
C LEU A 10 34.27 4.53 25.11
N ARG A 11 34.82 5.21 26.12
CA ARG A 11 34.03 5.92 27.13
C ARG A 11 33.26 7.09 26.53
N VAL A 12 33.87 7.85 25.63
CA VAL A 12 33.20 8.95 24.92
C VAL A 12 32.09 8.40 24.02
N PHE A 13 32.37 7.35 23.26
CA PHE A 13 31.38 6.68 22.41
C PHE A 13 30.19 6.17 23.23
N TYR A 14 30.44 5.44 24.32
CA TYR A 14 29.40 4.95 25.22
C TYR A 14 28.52 6.08 25.79
N ASN A 15 29.15 7.16 26.23
CA ASN A 15 28.40 8.32 26.75
C ASN A 15 27.53 8.98 25.67
N ARG A 16 28.00 9.06 24.42
CA ARG A 16 27.20 9.61 23.31
C ARG A 16 26.06 8.69 22.91
N VAL A 17 26.28 7.39 22.82
CA VAL A 17 25.20 6.41 22.57
C VAL A 17 24.15 6.48 23.68
N LYS A 18 24.57 6.56 24.96
CA LYS A 18 23.66 6.73 26.09
C LYS A 18 22.80 8.00 25.96
N GLU A 19 23.41 9.13 25.60
CA GLU A 19 22.66 10.38 25.41
C GLU A 19 21.67 10.31 24.24
N ILE A 20 22.02 9.63 23.14
CA ILE A 20 21.12 9.37 22.00
C ILE A 20 19.90 8.54 22.45
N CYS A 21 20.12 7.47 23.21
CA CYS A 21 19.03 6.64 23.74
C CYS A 21 18.09 7.43 24.67
N ILE A 22 18.63 8.33 25.49
CA ILE A 22 17.82 9.19 26.36
C ILE A 22 17.03 10.20 25.52
N ALA A 23 17.64 10.83 24.51
CA ALA A 23 16.95 11.76 23.62
C ALA A 23 15.83 11.06 22.84
N PHE A 24 16.07 9.86 22.32
CA PHE A 24 15.06 9.02 21.66
C PHE A 24 13.88 8.75 22.59
N ALA A 25 14.14 8.31 23.83
CA ALA A 25 13.08 8.04 24.81
C ALA A 25 12.26 9.29 25.18
N LEU A 26 12.90 10.47 25.27
CA LEU A 26 12.22 11.73 25.58
C LEU A 26 11.31 12.20 24.43
N ILE A 27 11.79 12.17 23.19
CA ILE A 27 10.99 12.53 22.01
C ILE A 27 9.82 11.56 21.85
N TYR A 28 10.08 10.28 22.07
CA TYR A 28 9.07 9.22 22.04
C TYR A 28 7.98 9.43 23.10
N PHE A 29 8.39 9.78 24.33
CA PHE A 29 7.45 10.10 25.41
C PHE A 29 6.59 11.32 25.09
N VAL A 30 7.18 12.37 24.50
CA VAL A 30 6.42 13.54 24.05
C VAL A 30 5.42 13.15 22.97
N ALA A 31 5.82 12.41 21.93
CA ALA A 31 4.91 11.96 20.88
C ALA A 31 3.73 11.15 21.45
N TYR A 32 4.00 10.25 22.41
CA TYR A 32 2.97 9.50 23.11
C TYR A 32 2.02 10.38 23.94
N ALA A 33 2.54 11.38 24.66
CA ALA A 33 1.74 12.31 25.45
C ALA A 33 0.76 13.13 24.59
N PHE A 34 1.08 13.30 23.29
CA PHE A 34 0.21 13.95 22.32
C PHE A 34 -0.78 13.01 21.60
N GLY A 35 -0.79 11.72 21.95
CA GLY A 35 -1.76 10.75 21.45
C GLY A 35 -1.24 9.80 20.37
N ALA A 36 0.06 9.82 20.05
CA ALA A 36 0.62 8.89 19.07
C ALA A 36 0.63 7.43 19.61
N PRO A 37 0.29 6.42 18.79
CA PRO A 37 0.30 5.03 19.20
C PRO A 37 1.71 4.52 19.52
N ILE A 38 1.84 3.78 20.63
CA ILE A 38 3.10 3.18 21.12
C ILE A 38 3.62 2.07 20.18
N TRP A 39 2.75 1.35 19.49
CA TRP A 39 3.14 0.19 18.69
C TRP A 39 3.02 0.45 17.19
N SER A 40 3.33 1.68 16.75
CA SER A 40 3.29 2.04 15.34
C SER A 40 4.70 2.28 14.77
N PRO A 41 5.05 1.68 13.61
CA PRO A 41 6.31 1.96 12.92
C PRO A 41 6.40 3.43 12.50
N ARG A 42 5.27 4.09 12.28
CA ARG A 42 5.22 5.51 11.89
C ARG A 42 5.67 6.45 13.01
N THR A 43 5.31 6.13 14.25
CA THR A 43 5.79 6.86 15.43
C THR A 43 7.31 6.71 15.58
N ALA A 44 7.86 5.53 15.29
CA ALA A 44 9.31 5.30 15.32
C ALA A 44 10.03 6.12 14.24
N VAL A 45 9.51 6.17 13.00
CA VAL A 45 10.07 6.99 11.91
C VAL A 45 10.09 8.47 12.29
N PHE A 46 9.00 9.00 12.86
CA PHE A 46 8.94 10.38 13.33
C PHE A 46 9.99 10.68 14.41
N VAL A 47 10.14 9.79 15.41
CA VAL A 47 11.12 9.99 16.49
C VAL A 47 12.55 9.96 15.95
N VAL A 48 12.84 9.09 14.97
CA VAL A 48 14.15 9.03 14.29
C VAL A 48 14.41 10.31 13.48
N ASP A 49 13.43 10.79 12.72
CA ASP A 49 13.50 12.05 11.96
C ASP A 49 13.79 13.25 12.90
N GLN A 50 13.02 13.38 13.98
CA GLN A 50 13.21 14.47 14.94
C GLN A 50 14.54 14.36 15.68
N LEU A 51 15.00 13.16 16.02
CA LEU A 51 16.32 12.95 16.60
C LEU A 51 17.43 13.41 15.64
N PHE A 52 17.29 13.11 14.35
CA PHE A 52 18.24 13.49 13.31
C PHE A 52 18.27 15.00 13.06
N LEU A 53 17.12 15.67 13.10
CA LEU A 53 17.03 17.11 12.83
C LEU A 53 17.36 17.98 14.06
N THR A 54 17.28 17.43 15.28
CA THR A 54 17.52 18.18 16.53
C THR A 54 18.82 17.82 17.24
N TYR A 55 18.98 16.55 17.64
CA TYR A 55 20.06 16.13 18.54
C TYR A 55 21.39 15.93 17.80
N PHE A 56 21.36 15.37 16.59
CA PHE A 56 22.57 15.15 15.79
C PHE A 56 23.33 16.46 15.47
N PRO A 57 22.68 17.55 14.98
CA PRO A 57 23.35 18.83 14.74
C PRO A 57 23.99 19.42 16.00
N LEU A 58 23.32 19.31 17.16
CA LEU A 58 23.85 19.80 18.45
C LEU A 58 25.06 19.00 18.94
N CYS A 59 25.03 17.68 18.77
CA CYS A 59 26.10 16.79 19.22
C CYS A 59 27.35 16.88 18.33
N PHE A 60 27.18 16.95 17.00
CA PHE A 60 28.29 16.93 16.06
C PHE A 60 28.92 18.31 15.82
N VAL A 61 28.12 19.36 15.72
CA VAL A 61 28.63 20.71 15.40
C VAL A 61 28.96 21.49 16.68
N CYS A 62 28.08 21.45 17.67
CA CYS A 62 28.26 22.23 18.90
C CYS A 62 28.97 21.45 20.02
N HIS A 63 29.10 20.13 19.88
CA HIS A 63 29.59 19.19 20.91
C HIS A 63 28.81 19.24 22.23
N TRP A 64 27.59 19.76 22.20
CA TRP A 64 26.78 19.94 23.41
C TRP A 64 26.30 18.61 23.98
N LYS A 65 26.05 18.60 25.28
CA LYS A 65 25.38 17.49 25.97
C LYS A 65 23.87 17.69 25.90
N LEU A 66 23.10 16.62 26.09
CA LEU A 66 21.63 16.70 26.13
C LEU A 66 21.11 17.73 27.17
N ALA A 67 21.76 17.82 28.33
CA ALA A 67 21.41 18.78 29.38
C ALA A 67 21.65 20.25 28.99
N GLU A 68 22.49 20.49 27.98
CA GLU A 68 22.84 21.82 27.48
C GLU A 68 21.87 22.29 26.38
N PHE A 69 20.83 21.51 26.06
CA PHE A 69 19.78 21.90 25.11
C PHE A 69 19.12 23.24 25.48
N TRP A 70 18.98 23.53 26.78
CA TRP A 70 18.45 24.80 27.27
C TRP A 70 19.25 26.02 26.80
N HIS A 71 20.53 25.87 26.45
CA HIS A 71 21.32 26.95 25.85
C HIS A 71 20.83 27.38 24.46
N CYS A 72 20.10 26.52 23.74
CA CYS A 72 19.37 26.92 22.54
C CYS A 72 18.33 27.99 22.89
N VAL A 73 17.53 27.74 23.93
CA VAL A 73 16.43 28.60 24.39
C VAL A 73 16.96 29.89 25.04
N ASP A 74 18.00 29.78 25.86
CA ASP A 74 18.65 30.93 26.53
C ASP A 74 19.36 31.90 25.56
N ASN A 75 19.53 31.50 24.29
CA ASN A 75 19.94 32.36 23.19
C ASN A 75 21.31 33.07 23.40
N ARG A 76 22.24 32.39 24.10
CA ARG A 76 23.62 32.83 24.38
C ARG A 76 24.67 32.08 23.54
N PRO A 77 24.83 32.41 22.24
CA PRO A 77 25.81 31.74 21.38
C PRO A 77 27.25 32.16 21.73
N ARG A 78 28.19 31.22 21.74
CA ARG A 78 29.63 31.53 21.87
C ARG A 78 30.35 31.62 20.53
N THR A 79 29.79 31.02 19.48
CA THR A 79 30.30 31.07 18.10
C THR A 79 29.16 31.30 17.09
N LEU A 80 29.50 31.71 15.87
CA LEU A 80 28.52 31.88 14.78
C LEU A 80 27.87 30.54 14.40
N GLU A 81 28.65 29.46 14.34
CA GLU A 81 28.15 28.11 14.04
C GLU A 81 27.12 27.66 15.09
N GLN A 82 27.40 27.92 16.38
CA GLN A 82 26.45 27.61 17.47
C GLN A 82 25.16 28.42 17.34
N LEU A 83 25.22 29.67 16.88
CA LEU A 83 24.03 30.51 16.67
C LEU A 83 23.14 29.98 15.54
N TYR A 84 23.73 29.57 14.42
CA TYR A 84 22.99 29.00 13.29
C TYR A 84 22.34 27.67 13.68
N VAL A 85 23.10 26.76 14.28
CA VAL A 85 22.60 25.44 14.67
C VAL A 85 21.53 25.56 15.76
N SER A 86 21.73 26.41 16.77
CA SER A 86 20.74 26.57 17.85
C SER A 86 19.41 27.12 17.33
N ARG A 87 19.44 28.03 16.36
CA ARG A 87 18.22 28.62 15.78
C ARG A 87 17.54 27.68 14.78
N ALA A 88 18.31 26.92 14.01
CA ALA A 88 17.78 25.89 13.12
C ALA A 88 17.05 24.78 13.90
N VAL A 89 17.63 24.32 15.01
CA VAL A 89 17.03 23.29 15.88
C VAL A 89 15.78 23.79 16.60
N LEU A 90 15.77 25.03 17.10
CA LEU A 90 14.55 25.61 17.66
C LEU A 90 13.46 25.77 16.60
N GLY A 91 13.85 26.18 15.39
CA GLY A 91 12.95 26.29 14.25
C GLY A 91 12.35 24.94 13.86
N SER A 92 13.16 23.87 13.81
CA SER A 92 12.70 22.52 13.46
C SER A 92 11.70 21.98 14.48
N VAL A 93 11.95 22.17 15.78
CA VAL A 93 11.01 21.77 16.83
C VAL A 93 9.70 22.56 16.71
N LEU A 94 9.76 23.88 16.63
CA LEU A 94 8.54 24.69 16.49
C LEU A 94 7.76 24.38 15.20
N GLY A 95 8.48 24.11 14.11
CA GLY A 95 7.92 23.73 12.82
C GLY A 95 7.26 22.35 12.83
N ALA A 96 7.88 21.36 13.46
CA ALA A 96 7.32 20.02 13.63
C ALA A 96 6.01 20.07 14.45
N TRP A 97 5.97 20.92 15.47
CA TRP A 97 4.77 21.15 16.27
C TRP A 97 3.66 21.84 15.50
N LEU A 98 3.96 22.91 14.75
CA LEU A 98 2.96 23.58 13.90
C LEU A 98 2.45 22.64 12.79
N GLY A 99 3.33 21.84 12.19
CA GLY A 99 2.96 20.83 11.19
C GLY A 99 2.07 19.71 11.74
N ALA A 100 2.14 19.42 13.04
CA ALA A 100 1.25 18.47 13.71
C ALA A 100 -0.15 19.04 13.98
N THR A 101 -0.31 20.37 14.10
CA THR A 101 -1.62 21.00 14.36
C THR A 101 -2.57 21.03 13.16
N VAL A 102 -2.04 20.92 11.94
CA VAL A 102 -2.82 21.07 10.68
C VAL A 102 -3.69 19.83 10.38
N VAL A 103 -3.45 18.69 11.04
CA VAL A 103 -4.24 17.45 10.87
C VAL A 103 -4.59 16.83 12.23
N PRO A 104 -5.56 17.39 12.99
CA PRO A 104 -5.87 16.91 14.31
C PRO A 104 -6.97 15.86 14.22
N LEU A 105 -6.67 14.64 13.76
CA LEU A 105 -7.40 13.38 14.06
C LEU A 105 -7.03 12.18 13.16
N ASP A 106 -6.09 12.35 12.22
CA ASP A 106 -5.69 11.27 11.31
C ASP A 106 -4.22 10.88 11.53
N TRP A 107 -4.00 9.84 12.34
CA TRP A 107 -2.66 9.34 12.71
C TRP A 107 -1.95 8.59 11.57
N ASP A 108 -2.56 8.55 10.38
CA ASP A 108 -1.95 7.96 9.21
C ASP A 108 -1.12 8.97 8.39
N LEU A 109 -1.50 10.26 8.35
CA LEU A 109 -0.81 11.28 7.54
C LEU A 109 0.19 12.18 8.31
N TRP A 110 0.17 12.16 9.63
CA TRP A 110 0.91 13.11 10.47
C TRP A 110 2.46 13.09 10.37
N PRO A 111 3.17 11.96 10.06
CA PRO A 111 4.63 12.00 10.00
C PRO A 111 5.13 12.87 8.84
N LEU A 112 4.39 12.88 7.72
CA LEU A 112 4.71 13.72 6.57
C LEU A 112 4.49 15.20 6.88
N SER A 113 3.34 15.57 7.45
CA SER A 113 3.05 16.98 7.76
C SER A 113 4.02 17.56 8.79
N SER A 114 4.39 16.76 9.80
CA SER A 114 5.38 17.17 10.80
C SER A 114 6.80 17.24 10.22
N HIS A 115 7.18 16.34 9.31
CA HIS A 115 8.46 16.41 8.60
C HIS A 115 8.56 17.69 7.74
N PHE A 116 7.54 18.00 6.92
CA PHE A 116 7.50 19.25 6.15
C PHE A 116 7.50 20.49 7.05
N GLY A 117 6.77 20.44 8.17
CA GLY A 117 6.81 21.49 9.18
C GLY A 117 8.21 21.71 9.77
N SER A 118 8.92 20.63 10.08
CA SER A 118 10.30 20.64 10.58
C SER A 118 11.27 21.27 9.57
N LEU A 119 11.17 20.91 8.29
CA LEU A 119 11.99 21.48 7.21
C LEU A 119 11.76 22.98 7.02
N ILE A 120 10.50 23.41 6.98
CA ILE A 120 10.14 24.84 6.91
C ILE A 120 10.67 25.59 8.14
N GLY A 121 10.54 24.97 9.32
CA GLY A 121 11.07 25.47 10.57
C GLY A 121 12.57 25.70 10.56
N ILE A 122 13.36 24.78 10.00
CA ILE A 122 14.83 24.92 9.85
C ILE A 122 15.17 26.16 9.00
N VAL A 123 14.48 26.34 7.87
CA VAL A 123 14.70 27.48 6.98
C VAL A 123 14.40 28.80 7.70
N LEU A 124 13.25 28.89 8.39
CA LEU A 124 12.87 30.07 9.16
C LEU A 124 13.84 30.33 10.33
N GLY A 125 14.30 29.27 11.00
CA GLY A 125 15.30 29.32 12.05
C GLY A 125 16.63 29.91 11.54
N ALA A 126 17.13 29.41 10.41
CA ALA A 126 18.35 29.90 9.77
C ALA A 126 18.24 31.37 9.32
N LEU A 127 17.09 31.75 8.75
CA LEU A 127 16.80 33.15 8.41
C LEU A 127 16.78 34.05 9.64
N SER A 128 16.25 33.58 10.77
CA SER A 128 16.26 34.33 12.04
C SER A 128 17.68 34.54 12.58
N ALA A 129 18.57 33.56 12.41
CA ALA A 129 19.99 33.67 12.78
C ALA A 129 20.70 34.70 11.90
N TYR A 130 20.46 34.67 10.60
CA TYR A 130 21.00 35.64 9.64
C TYR A 130 20.54 37.06 9.96
N PHE A 131 19.25 37.26 10.24
CA PHE A 131 18.69 38.56 10.60
C PHE A 131 19.29 39.11 11.91
N ARG A 132 19.52 38.25 12.91
CA ARG A 132 20.19 38.64 14.16
C ARG A 132 21.63 39.08 13.93
N ILE A 133 22.38 38.39 13.09
CA ILE A 133 23.77 38.75 12.77
C ILE A 133 23.82 40.12 12.08
N PHE A 134 22.86 40.41 11.20
CA PHE A 134 22.77 41.68 10.49
C PHE A 134 22.37 42.85 11.39
N THR A 135 21.42 42.63 12.31
CA THR A 135 20.92 43.67 13.21
C THR A 135 21.80 43.92 14.42
N ASN A 136 22.47 42.89 14.95
CA ASN A 136 23.29 43.01 16.15
C ASN A 136 24.40 41.94 16.16
N PRO A 137 25.60 42.22 15.61
CA PRO A 137 26.67 41.24 15.56
C PRO A 137 27.17 40.92 16.99
N PRO A 138 26.97 39.69 17.51
CA PRO A 138 27.25 39.38 18.92
C PRO A 138 28.76 39.28 19.25
N PHE A 139 29.62 39.34 18.24
CA PHE A 139 31.07 39.16 18.35
C PHE A 139 31.81 40.38 17.78
N ALA A 140 31.74 41.51 18.48
CA ALA A 140 32.55 42.69 18.15
C ALA A 140 34.05 42.38 18.37
N ARG A 141 34.90 42.72 17.38
CA ARG A 141 36.37 42.57 17.48
C ARG A 141 36.94 43.44 18.61
N PRO A 142 37.94 43.00 19.39
CA PRO A 142 38.63 43.89 20.31
C PRO A 142 39.32 45.02 19.53
N SER A 143 39.19 46.25 20.03
CA SER A 143 39.72 47.46 19.40
C SER A 143 41.25 47.47 19.39
N LYS A 144 41.82 48.02 18.31
CA LYS A 144 43.26 48.21 18.12
C LYS A 144 43.83 49.10 19.23
N ARG A 145 44.72 48.58 20.08
CA ARG A 145 45.64 49.41 20.87
C ARG A 145 46.87 49.76 20.01
N LYS A 146 47.14 51.06 19.86
CA LYS A 146 48.23 51.62 19.06
C LYS A 146 49.59 51.51 19.78
N SER A 147 50.60 51.19 18.96
CA SER A 147 52.01 51.65 18.96
C SER A 147 52.92 51.39 20.18
N SER A 148 53.99 50.63 19.96
CA SER A 148 55.35 51.18 19.83
C SER A 148 56.34 50.15 19.26
N VAL A 149 57.35 50.68 18.58
CA VAL A 149 58.40 50.03 17.77
C VAL A 149 59.55 49.55 18.68
N VAL A 150 60.29 48.49 18.27
CA VAL A 150 61.78 48.30 18.30
C VAL A 150 62.14 46.79 18.25
N PRO A 151 63.28 46.38 17.62
CA PRO A 151 63.35 45.18 16.79
C PRO A 151 64.13 43.98 17.37
N TYR A 152 64.03 42.86 16.63
CA TYR A 152 64.94 41.71 16.46
C TYR A 152 66.10 41.52 17.47
N GLN A 153 66.08 40.41 18.23
CA GLN A 153 67.30 39.80 18.75
C GLN A 153 67.17 38.27 18.86
N LYS A 154 68.20 37.59 18.35
CA LYS A 154 68.42 36.15 18.39
C LYS A 154 68.91 35.69 19.78
N PHE A 155 68.77 34.37 19.99
CA PHE A 155 69.68 33.43 20.67
C PHE A 155 69.34 32.93 22.10
N VAL A 156 69.53 31.61 22.22
CA VAL A 156 69.84 30.75 23.39
C VAL A 156 68.68 30.04 24.12
N ALA A 157 68.72 28.71 24.07
CA ALA A 157 68.16 27.76 25.05
C ALA A 157 69.32 27.17 25.89
N PRO A 158 69.15 26.36 26.97
CA PRO A 158 67.94 25.96 27.72
C PRO A 158 68.10 26.07 29.27
N SER A 159 67.03 25.86 30.07
CA SER A 159 67.00 24.95 31.25
C SER A 159 65.82 25.20 32.23
N SER A 160 65.14 24.09 32.54
CA SER A 160 64.45 23.71 33.80
C SER A 160 63.58 24.71 34.58
N ARG A 161 62.26 24.49 34.62
CA ARG A 161 61.52 23.89 35.75
C ARG A 161 60.00 23.91 35.47
N GLN A 162 59.33 22.94 36.07
CA GLN A 162 57.96 22.49 35.84
C GLN A 162 56.89 23.57 36.09
N ALA A 163 55.87 23.61 35.22
CA ALA A 163 54.52 24.01 35.59
C ALA A 163 53.50 23.31 34.66
N VAL A 164 52.44 22.85 35.30
CA VAL A 164 51.37 21.99 34.81
C VAL A 164 50.35 22.81 33.99
N VAL A 165 49.58 22.10 33.15
CA VAL A 165 48.23 22.45 32.61
C VAL A 165 48.16 22.80 31.10
N ARG A 166 47.50 21.86 30.40
CA ARG A 166 46.61 21.94 29.22
C ARG A 166 47.14 22.02 27.79
N GLU A 167 46.62 21.04 27.05
CA GLU A 167 46.56 20.82 25.62
C GLU A 167 46.02 22.02 24.83
N SER A 168 46.64 22.30 23.69
CA SER A 168 46.05 22.97 22.54
C SER A 168 46.88 22.61 21.31
N TYR A 169 46.40 21.67 20.49
CA TYR A 169 46.86 21.53 19.11
C TYR A 169 45.97 22.40 18.22
N ALA A 170 46.59 23.38 17.58
CA ALA A 170 46.03 24.15 16.49
C ALA A 170 46.80 23.79 15.20
N GLY A 171 46.04 23.64 14.10
CA GLY A 171 46.51 23.79 12.70
C GLY A 171 47.10 22.54 12.07
N SER A 172 46.29 21.76 11.32
CA SER A 172 46.10 21.83 9.84
C SER A 172 46.97 20.74 9.17
N PRO A 173 46.52 19.94 8.17
CA PRO A 173 45.76 20.37 6.99
C PRO A 173 44.63 19.42 6.54
N TYR A 174 43.84 19.89 5.56
CA TYR A 174 43.13 19.13 4.52
C TYR A 174 42.83 17.63 4.76
N ALA A 175 41.53 17.31 4.81
CA ALA A 175 40.89 16.02 4.48
C ALA A 175 39.91 15.54 5.57
N ALA A 176 38.71 16.14 5.61
CA ALA A 176 37.51 15.47 6.12
C ALA A 176 36.20 16.07 5.59
N GLY A 177 36.25 16.86 4.51
CA GLY A 177 35.08 17.40 3.81
C GLY A 177 34.48 16.45 2.76
N PHE A 178 34.84 15.16 2.80
CA PHE A 178 34.43 14.16 1.79
C PHE A 178 33.80 12.89 2.37
N CYS A 179 33.39 12.89 3.65
CA CYS A 179 32.79 11.72 4.29
C CYS A 179 31.38 11.91 4.88
N LEU A 180 30.73 13.07 4.68
CA LEU A 180 29.32 13.27 5.08
C LEU A 180 28.37 13.56 3.90
N TYR A 181 28.89 13.86 2.72
CA TYR A 181 28.07 13.94 1.48
C TYR A 181 27.72 12.55 0.89
N ARG A 182 28.28 11.47 1.45
CA ARG A 182 28.04 10.08 0.99
C ARG A 182 27.31 9.20 2.02
N ILE A 183 26.85 9.78 3.13
CA ILE A 183 26.00 9.10 4.13
C ILE A 183 24.59 9.74 4.19
N LEU A 184 24.41 10.95 3.62
CA LEU A 184 23.13 11.65 3.54
C LEU A 184 22.37 11.48 2.21
N ILE A 185 22.82 10.60 1.31
CA ILE A 185 22.08 10.23 0.09
C ILE A 185 21.45 8.82 0.20
N ASN A 186 21.63 8.09 1.31
CA ASN A 186 21.15 6.71 1.45
C ASN A 186 20.29 6.46 2.71
N MET A 187 19.46 7.43 3.11
CA MET A 187 18.36 7.23 4.06
C MET A 187 17.13 8.00 3.57
N GLU A 188 16.57 7.54 2.45
CA GLU A 188 15.13 7.62 2.18
C GLU A 188 14.80 6.51 1.16
N ALA A 189 14.60 5.30 1.67
CA ALA A 189 13.88 4.26 0.96
C ALA A 189 12.49 4.17 1.59
N GLY A 190 11.45 4.32 0.76
CA GLY A 190 10.09 3.92 1.11
C GLY A 190 9.05 5.04 1.07
N ASN A 191 8.56 5.36 -0.14
CA ASN A 191 7.13 5.21 -0.38
C ASN A 191 6.89 4.83 -1.85
N GLU A 192 6.19 3.71 -2.01
CA GLU A 192 5.96 2.98 -3.25
C GLU A 192 4.99 3.70 -4.19
N ALA A 193 5.26 3.61 -5.49
CA ALA A 193 4.31 3.15 -6.51
C ALA A 193 4.98 3.14 -7.90
N VAL A 194 4.55 2.20 -8.74
CA VAL A 194 4.83 2.05 -10.18
C VAL A 194 6.07 1.21 -10.53
N GLN A 195 5.92 -0.11 -10.41
CA GLN A 195 6.60 -1.04 -11.31
C GLN A 195 5.88 -1.09 -12.66
N MET A 196 6.52 -0.58 -13.71
CA MET A 196 6.51 -1.22 -15.02
C MET A 196 7.77 -0.81 -15.79
N LEU A 197 8.51 -1.83 -16.25
CA LEU A 197 9.76 -1.84 -17.03
C LEU A 197 10.24 -0.53 -17.69
N MET A 198 11.51 -0.16 -17.43
CA MET A 198 12.28 0.80 -18.22
C MET A 198 13.72 0.28 -18.48
N PRO A 199 14.29 0.59 -19.66
CA PRO A 199 15.53 -0.01 -20.16
C PRO A 199 16.80 0.73 -19.75
N ILE A 200 17.90 0.00 -19.68
CA ILE A 200 19.24 0.55 -19.44
C ILE A 200 19.92 0.78 -20.80
N ASN A 201 20.21 2.03 -21.14
CA ASN A 201 21.08 2.38 -22.27
C ASN A 201 22.53 2.56 -21.80
N GLY A 202 23.45 1.92 -22.51
CA GLY A 202 24.89 2.15 -22.38
C GLY A 202 25.66 1.26 -23.37
N ALA A 203 26.13 1.86 -24.46
CA ALA A 203 26.68 1.18 -25.62
C ALA A 203 28.12 0.67 -25.46
N THR A 204 28.42 -0.32 -26.31
CA THR A 204 29.67 -0.60 -27.05
C THR A 204 30.72 -1.59 -26.53
N THR A 205 30.98 -2.56 -27.42
CA THR A 205 32.22 -3.28 -27.77
C THR A 205 32.56 -4.65 -27.15
N ALA A 206 32.74 -5.59 -28.10
CA ALA A 206 33.66 -6.74 -28.15
C ALA A 206 33.28 -8.08 -27.48
N HIS A 207 33.09 -9.07 -28.36
CA HIS A 207 33.30 -10.52 -28.15
C HIS A 207 34.78 -10.89 -28.46
N PRO A 208 35.26 -12.14 -28.24
CA PRO A 208 34.74 -13.23 -27.41
C PRO A 208 35.82 -13.95 -26.55
N ASP A 209 35.41 -15.04 -25.90
CA ASP A 209 36.16 -16.26 -25.56
C ASP A 209 36.45 -16.59 -24.08
N GLY A 210 36.03 -17.82 -23.70
CA GLY A 210 36.74 -18.65 -22.74
C GLY A 210 36.04 -18.99 -21.42
N SER A 211 35.41 -20.18 -21.36
CA SER A 211 35.59 -21.23 -20.33
C SER A 211 36.12 -20.83 -18.93
N SER A 212 35.67 -21.31 -17.77
CA SER A 212 34.83 -22.42 -17.32
C SER A 212 35.04 -22.53 -15.79
N LEU A 213 34.11 -23.17 -15.09
CA LEU A 213 34.28 -23.88 -13.80
C LEU A 213 34.44 -23.06 -12.51
N SER A 214 33.40 -23.09 -11.66
CA SER A 214 33.38 -23.79 -10.34
C SER A 214 33.86 -22.89 -9.19
N SER A 215 33.34 -22.86 -7.96
CA SER A 215 32.38 -23.69 -7.21
C SER A 215 32.08 -22.98 -5.88
N SER A 216 30.80 -22.97 -5.49
CA SER A 216 30.26 -23.15 -4.11
C SER A 216 30.95 -22.56 -2.87
N SER A 217 30.19 -21.73 -2.13
CA SER A 217 29.79 -21.94 -0.72
C SER A 217 29.00 -20.70 -0.25
N SER A 218 27.66 -20.76 -0.14
CA SER A 218 26.91 -20.98 1.12
C SER A 218 27.10 -19.84 2.14
N SER A 219 26.14 -19.30 2.86
CA SER A 219 24.72 -19.61 3.13
C SER A 219 24.39 -18.68 4.30
N LEU A 220 23.65 -17.58 4.09
CA LEU A 220 23.14 -16.71 5.17
C LEU A 220 22.15 -15.64 4.65
N GLY A 221 21.56 -15.86 3.46
CA GLY A 221 20.62 -14.95 2.80
C GLY A 221 19.21 -15.51 2.62
N GLU A 222 18.92 -16.69 3.18
CA GLU A 222 17.71 -17.49 2.88
C GLU A 222 16.48 -17.16 3.74
N GLN A 223 16.45 -16.04 4.47
CA GLN A 223 15.28 -15.69 5.30
C GLN A 223 14.61 -14.36 4.95
N LEU A 224 15.24 -13.48 4.17
CA LEU A 224 14.60 -12.24 3.70
C LEU A 224 14.12 -12.29 2.24
N SER A 225 14.53 -13.30 1.46
CA SER A 225 14.08 -13.49 0.08
C SER A 225 12.72 -14.17 -0.05
N SER A 226 12.20 -14.75 1.04
CA SER A 226 10.94 -15.50 1.03
C SER A 226 9.72 -14.58 1.01
N ASP A 227 9.80 -13.40 1.65
CA ASP A 227 8.67 -12.49 1.81
C ASP A 227 8.47 -11.58 0.58
N GLU A 228 9.55 -11.10 -0.05
CA GLU A 228 9.45 -10.34 -1.31
C GLU A 228 9.15 -11.24 -2.52
N HIS A 229 9.61 -12.50 -2.51
CA HIS A 229 9.17 -13.49 -3.50
C HIS A 229 7.72 -13.88 -3.31
N GLN A 230 7.18 -13.89 -2.09
CA GLN A 230 5.73 -14.08 -1.87
C GLN A 230 4.90 -12.91 -2.42
N HIS A 231 5.35 -11.66 -2.29
CA HIS A 231 4.56 -10.52 -2.76
C HIS A 231 4.54 -10.40 -4.30
N HIS A 232 5.68 -10.62 -4.97
CA HIS A 232 5.75 -10.70 -6.45
C HIS A 232 5.33 -12.05 -7.04
N GLN A 233 5.24 -13.12 -6.25
CA GLN A 233 4.52 -14.35 -6.62
C GLN A 233 3.00 -14.22 -6.45
N ARG A 234 2.50 -13.41 -5.50
CA ARG A 234 1.06 -13.11 -5.33
C ARG A 234 0.48 -12.45 -6.59
N CYS A 235 1.17 -11.45 -7.16
CA CYS A 235 0.71 -10.74 -8.36
C CYS A 235 0.77 -11.53 -9.68
N SER A 236 1.09 -12.82 -9.68
CA SER A 236 1.30 -13.55 -10.95
C SER A 236 0.98 -15.03 -10.91
N ARG A 237 0.37 -15.53 -9.83
CA ARG A 237 -0.29 -16.84 -9.85
C ARG A 237 -1.62 -16.84 -10.64
N HIS A 238 -2.14 -15.69 -11.07
CA HIS A 238 -3.52 -15.57 -11.55
C HIS A 238 -3.69 -15.40 -13.08
N PHE A 239 -2.67 -15.64 -13.89
CA PHE A 239 -2.76 -15.40 -15.34
C PHE A 239 -3.54 -16.45 -16.14
N PHE A 240 -3.96 -17.57 -15.54
CA PHE A 240 -4.75 -18.60 -16.21
C PHE A 240 -5.89 -19.08 -15.30
N SER A 241 -7.13 -18.82 -15.73
CA SER A 241 -8.38 -19.42 -15.26
C SER A 241 -8.49 -19.67 -13.75
N GLN A 242 -8.78 -18.64 -12.96
CA GLN A 242 -9.42 -18.87 -11.67
C GLN A 242 -10.87 -19.29 -11.92
N GLU A 243 -11.23 -20.48 -11.44
CA GLU A 243 -12.63 -20.85 -11.26
C GLU A 243 -13.30 -19.80 -10.37
N PRO A 244 -14.59 -19.47 -10.58
CA PRO A 244 -15.29 -18.58 -9.67
C PRO A 244 -15.19 -19.14 -8.24
N PRO A 245 -15.15 -18.26 -7.21
CA PRO A 245 -15.27 -18.73 -5.83
C PRO A 245 -16.50 -19.64 -5.76
N LYS A 246 -16.39 -20.76 -5.04
CA LYS A 246 -17.47 -21.74 -4.99
C LYS A 246 -18.39 -21.37 -3.85
N LEU A 247 -19.66 -21.14 -4.19
CA LEU A 247 -20.71 -20.98 -3.21
C LEU A 247 -20.96 -22.34 -2.56
N HIS A 248 -20.91 -22.40 -1.24
CA HIS A 248 -21.11 -23.62 -0.49
C HIS A 248 -22.61 -23.94 -0.35
N ALA A 249 -23.41 -22.93 -0.01
CA ALA A 249 -24.87 -23.08 0.08
C ALA A 249 -25.65 -21.76 0.01
N ILE A 250 -26.96 -21.88 -0.19
CA ILE A 250 -27.94 -20.80 -0.07
C ILE A 250 -28.96 -21.20 0.99
N ILE A 251 -29.24 -20.29 1.92
CA ILE A 251 -30.19 -20.47 3.02
C ILE A 251 -31.32 -19.46 2.86
N TYR A 252 -32.55 -19.91 3.04
CA TYR A 252 -33.70 -19.05 3.20
C TYR A 252 -34.27 -19.18 4.61
N ALA A 253 -34.30 -18.06 5.33
CA ALA A 253 -34.83 -17.96 6.67
C ALA A 253 -36.02 -16.99 6.70
N GLU A 254 -37.08 -17.36 7.41
CA GLU A 254 -38.26 -16.53 7.61
C GLU A 254 -38.60 -16.43 9.10
N PHE A 255 -39.30 -15.36 9.46
CA PHE A 255 -39.89 -15.23 10.78
C PHE A 255 -41.29 -15.82 10.77
N ASP A 256 -41.45 -17.00 11.37
CA ASP A 256 -42.73 -17.67 11.61
C ASP A 256 -43.43 -17.05 12.84
N ASN A 257 -44.75 -16.92 12.80
CA ASN A 257 -45.52 -16.28 13.87
C ASN A 257 -45.60 -17.12 15.14
N ASP A 258 -45.58 -18.45 15.03
CA ASP A 258 -45.74 -19.37 16.16
C ASP A 258 -44.39 -19.85 16.69
N ILE A 259 -43.46 -20.17 15.78
CA ILE A 259 -42.14 -20.74 16.12
C ILE A 259 -41.09 -19.64 16.31
N GLY A 260 -41.26 -18.49 15.64
CA GLY A 260 -40.26 -17.42 15.60
C GLY A 260 -39.28 -17.60 14.44
N ARG A 261 -37.98 -17.46 14.69
CA ARG A 261 -36.95 -17.49 13.64
C ARG A 261 -36.73 -18.91 13.16
N VAL A 262 -36.94 -19.19 11.88
CA VAL A 262 -36.77 -20.53 11.31
C VAL A 262 -36.05 -20.48 9.97
N VAL A 263 -35.13 -21.43 9.74
CA VAL A 263 -34.66 -21.77 8.40
C VAL A 263 -35.68 -22.69 7.76
N ARG A 264 -36.22 -22.30 6.60
CA ARG A 264 -37.17 -23.13 5.87
C ARG A 264 -36.51 -23.98 4.80
N PHE A 265 -35.57 -23.39 4.06
CA PHE A 265 -34.96 -24.04 2.92
C PHE A 265 -33.43 -23.85 2.94
N GLN A 266 -32.73 -24.92 2.63
CA GLN A 266 -31.28 -24.98 2.46
C GLN A 266 -30.98 -25.73 1.16
N VAL A 267 -30.04 -25.23 0.37
CA VAL A 267 -29.60 -25.84 -0.89
C VAL A 267 -28.06 -25.74 -0.94
N PRO A 268 -27.31 -26.81 -1.29
CA PRO A 268 -27.76 -28.11 -1.80
C PRO A 268 -28.20 -29.12 -0.73
N ASP A 269 -27.56 -29.16 0.44
CA ASP A 269 -27.84 -30.08 1.55
C ASP A 269 -28.13 -29.32 2.87
N GLU A 270 -28.73 -29.99 3.85
CA GLU A 270 -28.97 -29.43 5.20
C GLU A 270 -27.64 -29.29 5.97
N ILE A 271 -26.94 -28.19 5.77
CA ILE A 271 -25.63 -27.92 6.40
C ILE A 271 -25.78 -27.48 7.86
N PHE A 272 -26.90 -26.83 8.20
CA PHE A 272 -27.15 -26.33 9.55
C PHE A 272 -28.09 -27.24 10.33
N ASP A 273 -27.55 -27.89 11.35
CA ASP A 273 -28.35 -28.46 12.44
C ASP A 273 -29.15 -27.36 13.16
N LYS A 274 -30.33 -27.72 13.68
CA LYS A 274 -31.19 -26.79 14.44
C LYS A 274 -30.45 -26.07 15.57
N GLN A 275 -29.59 -26.79 16.30
CA GLN A 275 -28.81 -26.22 17.41
C GLN A 275 -27.78 -25.19 16.95
N ARG A 276 -27.14 -25.41 15.78
CA ARG A 276 -26.20 -24.46 15.19
C ARG A 276 -26.94 -23.21 14.74
N PHE A 277 -28.11 -23.37 14.12
CA PHE A 277 -28.93 -22.25 13.70
C PHE A 277 -29.42 -21.39 14.87
N ASP A 278 -29.82 -21.99 15.99
CA ASP A 278 -30.33 -21.23 17.15
C ASP A 278 -29.32 -20.17 17.64
N THR A 279 -28.02 -20.49 17.58
CA THR A 279 -26.92 -19.59 17.98
C THR A 279 -26.80 -18.36 17.07
N ILE A 280 -27.02 -18.55 15.76
CA ILE A 280 -26.89 -17.50 14.73
C ILE A 280 -28.23 -16.88 14.31
N SER A 281 -29.35 -17.44 14.78
CA SER A 281 -30.70 -17.04 14.39
C SER A 281 -30.93 -15.54 14.62
N SER A 282 -30.41 -15.01 15.73
CA SER A 282 -30.49 -13.59 16.08
C SER A 282 -29.72 -12.66 15.16
N ALA A 283 -28.63 -13.15 14.55
CA ALA A 283 -27.85 -12.42 13.58
C ALA A 283 -28.44 -12.54 12.17
N ILE A 284 -28.99 -13.69 11.78
CA ILE A 284 -29.63 -13.89 10.47
C ILE A 284 -30.93 -13.11 10.36
N ILE A 285 -31.77 -13.13 11.39
CA ILE A 285 -33.02 -12.35 11.43
C ILE A 285 -32.93 -11.36 12.60
N PRO A 286 -32.30 -10.19 12.38
CA PRO A 286 -32.05 -9.21 13.44
C PRO A 286 -33.33 -8.48 13.88
N SER A 287 -33.19 -7.68 14.94
CA SER A 287 -34.20 -6.72 15.37
C SER A 287 -34.39 -5.60 14.32
N GLU A 288 -35.49 -4.83 14.47
CA GLU A 288 -35.89 -3.79 13.53
C GLU A 288 -34.80 -2.77 13.18
N GLU A 289 -33.92 -2.45 14.12
CA GLU A 289 -32.86 -1.44 13.96
C GLU A 289 -31.77 -1.83 12.95
N MET A 290 -31.57 -3.13 12.71
CA MET A 290 -30.56 -3.66 11.80
C MET A 290 -31.19 -4.33 10.56
N ARG A 291 -32.49 -4.18 10.33
CA ARG A 291 -33.14 -4.61 9.08
C ARG A 291 -32.71 -3.73 7.91
N ASP A 292 -32.82 -4.28 6.71
CA ASP A 292 -32.47 -3.64 5.43
C ASP A 292 -30.99 -3.21 5.35
N ARG A 293 -30.13 -3.88 6.12
CA ARG A 293 -28.67 -3.71 6.11
C ARG A 293 -27.99 -5.03 5.79
N MET A 294 -26.89 -4.99 5.05
CA MET A 294 -26.08 -6.18 4.80
C MET A 294 -25.51 -6.74 6.11
N ILE A 295 -25.66 -8.04 6.32
CA ILE A 295 -25.13 -8.77 7.48
C ILE A 295 -24.12 -9.79 7.01
N LYS A 296 -22.98 -9.82 7.69
CA LYS A 296 -21.95 -10.84 7.53
C LYS A 296 -21.67 -11.51 8.86
N ILE A 297 -21.81 -12.83 8.88
CA ILE A 297 -21.53 -13.65 10.04
C ILE A 297 -20.32 -14.51 9.69
N ASN A 298 -19.25 -14.33 10.45
CA ASN A 298 -18.06 -15.15 10.30
C ASN A 298 -18.13 -16.32 11.30
N MET A 299 -18.18 -17.55 10.81
CA MET A 299 -18.04 -18.77 11.61
C MET A 299 -16.69 -19.41 11.29
N TYR A 300 -16.25 -20.36 12.11
CA TYR A 300 -14.97 -21.05 11.90
C TYR A 300 -14.91 -21.75 10.54
N ASP A 301 -15.99 -22.43 10.15
CA ASP A 301 -16.01 -23.26 8.93
C ASP A 301 -16.58 -22.51 7.71
N PHE A 302 -17.42 -21.49 7.95
CA PHE A 302 -18.21 -20.82 6.92
C PHE A 302 -18.41 -19.35 7.20
N LYS A 303 -18.50 -18.57 6.12
CA LYS A 303 -18.93 -17.18 6.15
C LYS A 303 -20.29 -17.03 5.51
N ILE A 304 -21.22 -16.46 6.26
CA ILE A 304 -22.61 -16.26 5.85
C ILE A 304 -22.81 -14.78 5.56
N THR A 305 -23.34 -14.46 4.39
CA THR A 305 -23.68 -13.10 3.98
C THR A 305 -25.16 -13.05 3.62
N GLY A 306 -25.91 -12.13 4.22
CA GLY A 306 -27.36 -12.04 4.08
C GLY A 306 -27.84 -10.61 4.11
N HIS A 307 -29.01 -10.36 3.52
CA HIS A 307 -29.67 -9.06 3.56
C HIS A 307 -31.10 -9.25 4.10
N PRO A 308 -31.31 -9.12 5.43
CA PRO A 308 -32.62 -9.28 6.03
C PRO A 308 -33.56 -8.14 5.63
N VAL A 309 -34.74 -8.53 5.15
CA VAL A 309 -35.76 -7.60 4.66
C VAL A 309 -36.99 -7.67 5.53
N GLY A 310 -37.60 -6.51 5.81
CA GLY A 310 -38.88 -6.40 6.49
C GLY A 310 -39.93 -5.65 5.68
N ILE A 311 -40.85 -6.37 5.02
CA ILE A 311 -41.96 -5.75 4.27
C ILE A 311 -43.09 -5.39 5.25
N LYS A 312 -43.37 -4.10 5.43
CA LYS A 312 -44.49 -3.63 6.27
C LYS A 312 -45.78 -3.61 5.45
N ASP A 313 -46.75 -4.42 5.82
CA ASP A 313 -48.06 -4.47 5.17
C ASP A 313 -49.11 -5.06 6.11
N LYS A 314 -50.33 -4.52 6.06
CA LYS A 314 -51.48 -4.97 6.86
C LYS A 314 -51.98 -6.35 6.45
N LYS A 315 -51.58 -6.87 5.28
CA LYS A 315 -51.90 -8.26 4.88
C LYS A 315 -51.29 -9.31 5.80
N TYR A 316 -50.24 -8.97 6.54
CA TYR A 316 -49.53 -9.90 7.42
C TYR A 316 -50.01 -9.79 8.86
N GLN A 317 -50.08 -10.93 9.58
CA GLN A 317 -50.57 -10.99 10.96
C GLN A 317 -49.81 -10.09 11.95
N ARG A 318 -48.54 -9.79 11.68
CA ARG A 318 -47.70 -8.90 12.50
C ARG A 318 -47.50 -7.51 11.89
N GLU A 319 -48.29 -7.17 10.87
CA GLU A 319 -48.13 -5.98 10.03
C GLU A 319 -46.76 -5.88 9.32
N VAL A 320 -45.93 -6.92 9.45
CA VAL A 320 -44.59 -7.01 8.89
C VAL A 320 -44.29 -8.46 8.51
N PHE A 321 -43.80 -8.66 7.30
CA PHE A 321 -43.25 -9.92 6.82
C PHE A 321 -41.73 -9.83 6.78
N ILE A 322 -41.06 -10.74 7.48
CA ILE A 322 -39.61 -10.70 7.69
C ILE A 322 -39.00 -11.97 7.11
N PHE A 323 -38.06 -11.80 6.18
CA PHE A 323 -37.32 -12.90 5.58
C PHE A 323 -35.87 -12.48 5.31
N ASN A 324 -34.99 -13.47 5.13
CA ASN A 324 -33.61 -13.25 4.74
C ASN A 324 -33.14 -14.40 3.82
N LEU A 325 -32.53 -14.02 2.71
CA LEU A 325 -31.82 -14.95 1.82
C LEU A 325 -30.32 -14.77 2.05
N CYS A 326 -29.65 -15.83 2.49
CA CYS A 326 -28.22 -15.81 2.83
C CYS A 326 -27.41 -16.70 1.89
N PHE A 327 -26.24 -16.22 1.49
CA PHE A 327 -25.23 -16.98 0.75
C PHE A 327 -24.14 -17.42 1.72
N VAL A 328 -23.74 -18.68 1.62
CA VAL A 328 -22.74 -19.32 2.47
C VAL A 328 -21.52 -19.64 1.63
N VAL A 329 -20.39 -19.08 2.01
CA VAL A 329 -19.09 -19.32 1.38
C VAL A 329 -18.21 -20.06 2.39
N ALA A 330 -17.40 -21.02 1.92
CA ALA A 330 -16.45 -21.70 2.79
C ALA A 330 -15.43 -20.70 3.34
N ALA A 331 -15.11 -20.79 4.64
CA ALA A 331 -14.03 -20.00 5.21
C ALA A 331 -12.70 -20.65 4.78
N SER A 332 -11.97 -20.04 3.85
CA SER A 332 -10.61 -20.46 3.51
C SER A 332 -9.66 -19.97 4.61
N GLU A 333 -9.02 -20.90 5.33
CA GLU A 333 -8.01 -20.57 6.34
C GLU A 333 -6.69 -20.05 5.73
N GLU A 334 -6.46 -20.29 4.43
CA GLU A 334 -5.16 -20.14 3.79
C GLU A 334 -4.94 -18.81 3.05
N ASP A 335 -5.98 -18.00 2.82
CA ASP A 335 -5.87 -16.73 2.12
C ASP A 335 -6.58 -15.61 2.90
N ASP A 336 -5.88 -14.50 3.18
CA ASP A 336 -6.47 -13.25 3.74
C ASP A 336 -7.56 -12.61 2.85
N THR A 337 -7.99 -13.29 1.79
CA THR A 337 -8.93 -12.79 0.80
C THR A 337 -10.33 -13.26 1.15
N ASP A 338 -11.18 -12.31 1.54
CA ASP A 338 -12.56 -12.56 1.90
C ASP A 338 -13.45 -12.78 0.66
N ASP A 339 -13.58 -14.04 0.22
CA ASP A 339 -14.39 -14.43 -0.95
C ASP A 339 -15.87 -14.05 -0.81
N SER A 340 -16.36 -13.83 0.42
CA SER A 340 -17.74 -13.39 0.65
C SER A 340 -18.04 -12.04 0.01
N ILE A 341 -17.01 -11.21 -0.20
CA ILE A 341 -17.16 -9.85 -0.75
C ILE A 341 -17.76 -9.87 -2.15
N TYR A 342 -17.42 -10.89 -2.94
CA TYR A 342 -17.89 -11.00 -4.31
C TYR A 342 -19.40 -11.25 -4.42
N TYR A 343 -20.01 -11.81 -3.37
CA TYR A 343 -21.42 -12.16 -3.33
C TYR A 343 -22.31 -11.09 -2.71
N GLU A 344 -21.76 -10.11 -2.00
CA GLU A 344 -22.56 -9.07 -1.33
C GLU A 344 -23.54 -8.37 -2.28
N PRO A 345 -23.13 -7.88 -3.47
CA PRO A 345 -24.06 -7.18 -4.35
C PRO A 345 -25.13 -8.11 -4.90
N LEU A 346 -24.82 -9.41 -5.03
CA LEU A 346 -25.76 -10.41 -5.53
C LEU A 346 -26.82 -10.72 -4.47
N VAL A 347 -26.41 -10.87 -3.21
CA VAL A 347 -27.33 -11.09 -2.08
C VAL A 347 -28.29 -9.92 -1.94
N GLN A 348 -27.79 -8.68 -1.99
CA GLN A 348 -28.63 -7.49 -1.95
C GLN A 348 -29.63 -7.46 -3.11
N LYS A 349 -29.15 -7.69 -4.34
CA LYS A 349 -30.00 -7.70 -5.54
C LYS A 349 -31.05 -8.81 -5.50
N CYS A 350 -30.72 -9.99 -4.97
CA CYS A 350 -31.69 -11.07 -4.77
C CYS A 350 -32.79 -10.66 -3.78
N ALA A 351 -32.41 -10.03 -2.67
CA ALA A 351 -33.36 -9.56 -1.67
C ALA A 351 -34.33 -8.53 -2.27
N GLU A 352 -33.84 -7.57 -3.05
CA GLU A 352 -34.65 -6.58 -3.77
C GLU A 352 -35.63 -7.25 -4.75
N TYR A 353 -35.18 -8.20 -5.57
CA TYR A 353 -36.07 -8.95 -6.47
C TYR A 353 -37.15 -9.74 -5.73
N LEU A 354 -36.81 -10.35 -4.58
CA LEU A 354 -37.78 -11.09 -3.77
C LEU A 354 -38.83 -10.16 -3.15
N VAL A 355 -38.47 -8.91 -2.82
CA VAL A 355 -39.43 -7.88 -2.39
C VAL A 355 -40.40 -7.55 -3.51
N GLU A 356 -39.91 -7.29 -4.72
CA GLU A 356 -40.75 -6.99 -5.88
C GLU A 356 -41.72 -8.14 -6.16
N LEU A 357 -41.22 -9.38 -6.17
CA LEU A 357 -42.05 -10.58 -6.38
C LEU A 357 -43.11 -10.77 -5.29
N GLU A 358 -42.80 -10.47 -4.03
CA GLU A 358 -43.77 -10.55 -2.93
C GLU A 358 -44.82 -9.44 -3.00
N GLN A 359 -44.47 -8.25 -3.50
CA GLN A 359 -45.42 -7.16 -3.71
C GLN A 359 -46.34 -7.41 -4.91
N GLU A 360 -45.83 -8.00 -5.99
CA GLU A 360 -46.61 -8.25 -7.22
C GLU A 360 -47.53 -9.47 -7.11
N ARG A 361 -47.05 -10.57 -6.51
CA ARG A 361 -47.74 -11.88 -6.55
C ARG A 361 -47.82 -12.61 -5.23
N CYS A 362 -47.39 -12.01 -4.12
CA CYS A 362 -47.30 -12.73 -2.84
C CYS A 362 -46.48 -14.03 -2.98
N PHE A 363 -45.41 -14.02 -3.79
CA PHE A 363 -44.63 -15.21 -4.16
C PHE A 363 -44.07 -15.99 -2.97
N LEU A 364 -43.56 -15.29 -1.95
CA LEU A 364 -43.06 -15.89 -0.72
C LEU A 364 -44.18 -16.29 0.24
N SER A 365 -45.38 -15.72 0.12
CA SER A 365 -46.52 -16.08 0.95
C SER A 365 -47.30 -17.29 0.41
N GLU A 366 -47.59 -17.31 -0.89
CA GLU A 366 -48.46 -18.30 -1.54
C GLU A 366 -47.66 -19.39 -2.30
N GLU A 367 -46.61 -19.03 -3.03
CA GLU A 367 -45.85 -19.93 -3.93
C GLU A 367 -44.54 -20.47 -3.31
N LYS A 368 -44.48 -20.66 -1.98
CA LYS A 368 -43.27 -21.11 -1.25
C LYS A 368 -42.60 -22.37 -1.84
N HIS A 369 -43.38 -23.26 -2.45
CA HIS A 369 -42.87 -24.51 -3.02
C HIS A 369 -41.94 -24.32 -4.23
N ARG A 370 -42.01 -23.16 -4.93
CA ARG A 370 -41.14 -22.86 -6.08
C ARG A 370 -39.79 -22.28 -5.67
N LEU A 371 -39.69 -21.75 -4.46
CA LEU A 371 -38.47 -21.10 -3.95
C LEU A 371 -37.24 -22.04 -3.91
N PRO A 372 -37.33 -23.31 -3.48
CA PRO A 372 -36.18 -24.22 -3.51
C PRO A 372 -35.68 -24.53 -4.92
N ALA A 373 -36.57 -24.56 -5.92
CA ALA A 373 -36.19 -24.75 -7.31
C ALA A 373 -35.40 -23.54 -7.82
N LEU A 374 -35.90 -22.32 -7.54
CA LEU A 374 -35.20 -21.07 -7.86
C LEU A 374 -33.82 -20.99 -7.17
N MET A 375 -33.74 -21.31 -5.88
CA MET A 375 -32.47 -21.32 -5.13
C MET A 375 -31.46 -22.30 -5.75
N ARG A 376 -31.91 -23.46 -6.23
CA ARG A 376 -31.04 -24.44 -6.90
C ARG A 376 -30.54 -23.93 -8.25
N GLU A 377 -31.40 -23.30 -9.06
CA GLU A 377 -30.98 -22.69 -10.32
C GLU A 377 -29.95 -21.56 -10.09
N ILE A 378 -30.14 -20.74 -9.05
CA ILE A 378 -29.17 -19.70 -8.67
C ILE A 378 -27.85 -20.33 -8.23
N PHE A 379 -27.90 -21.36 -7.36
CA PHE A 379 -26.72 -22.07 -6.87
C PHE A 379 -25.90 -22.68 -8.01
N ASP A 380 -26.56 -23.45 -8.88
CA ASP A 380 -25.92 -24.13 -10.01
C ASP A 380 -25.41 -23.12 -11.06
N GLY A 381 -26.18 -22.08 -11.35
CA GLY A 381 -25.80 -21.03 -12.31
C GLY A 381 -24.56 -20.25 -11.86
N LEU A 382 -24.52 -19.83 -10.59
CA LEU A 382 -23.38 -19.13 -10.03
C LEU A 382 -22.14 -20.01 -9.94
N ASN A 383 -22.27 -21.27 -9.52
CA ASN A 383 -21.13 -22.18 -9.40
C ASN A 383 -20.58 -22.67 -10.75
N GLN A 384 -21.43 -22.86 -11.76
CA GLN A 384 -20.97 -23.37 -13.07
C GLN A 384 -20.50 -22.26 -14.02
N LYS A 385 -21.22 -21.14 -14.08
CA LYS A 385 -21.00 -20.09 -15.10
C LYS A 385 -20.63 -18.73 -14.49
N GLY A 386 -20.85 -18.54 -13.20
CA GLY A 386 -20.76 -17.22 -12.56
C GLY A 386 -21.90 -16.27 -12.94
N GLU A 387 -22.95 -16.78 -13.60
CA GLU A 387 -24.13 -16.03 -14.02
C GLU A 387 -25.39 -16.90 -13.93
N CYS A 388 -26.48 -16.34 -13.41
CA CYS A 388 -27.83 -16.92 -13.47
C CYS A 388 -28.76 -15.91 -14.15
N VAL A 389 -29.54 -16.43 -15.10
CA VAL A 389 -30.69 -15.75 -15.67
C VAL A 389 -31.87 -16.67 -15.43
N CYS A 390 -32.69 -16.31 -14.46
CA CYS A 390 -33.69 -17.21 -13.90
C CYS A 390 -35.07 -16.55 -14.08
N PRO A 391 -35.84 -16.92 -15.12
CA PRO A 391 -37.16 -16.34 -15.38
C PRO A 391 -38.22 -16.96 -14.47
N ILE A 392 -38.80 -16.15 -13.58
CA ILE A 392 -39.80 -16.62 -12.60
C ILE A 392 -41.22 -16.41 -13.15
N THR A 393 -41.41 -15.27 -13.79
CA THR A 393 -42.69 -14.78 -14.32
C THR A 393 -42.48 -14.17 -15.71
N ASP A 394 -43.56 -13.99 -16.48
CA ASP A 394 -43.55 -13.32 -17.78
C ASP A 394 -42.99 -11.87 -17.74
N GLN A 395 -43.06 -11.22 -16.58
CA GLN A 395 -42.63 -9.82 -16.39
C GLN A 395 -41.32 -9.70 -15.61
N THR A 396 -41.04 -10.61 -14.68
CA THR A 396 -39.89 -10.55 -13.76
C THR A 396 -38.91 -11.69 -14.01
N THR A 397 -37.68 -11.29 -14.38
CA THR A 397 -36.56 -12.18 -14.67
C THR A 397 -35.38 -11.77 -13.79
N ILE A 398 -34.88 -12.72 -13.00
CA ILE A 398 -33.76 -12.45 -12.09
C ILE A 398 -32.46 -12.56 -12.88
N TYR A 399 -31.69 -11.46 -12.91
CA TYR A 399 -30.36 -11.42 -13.52
C TYR A 399 -29.28 -11.28 -12.47
N LEU A 400 -28.47 -12.31 -12.29
CA LEU A 400 -27.36 -12.34 -11.34
C LEU A 400 -26.07 -12.65 -12.09
N ARG A 401 -25.03 -11.87 -11.84
CA ARG A 401 -23.71 -12.07 -12.42
C ARG A 401 -22.65 -11.69 -11.40
N LEU A 402 -21.71 -12.60 -11.18
CA LEU A 402 -20.55 -12.35 -10.34
C LEU A 402 -19.66 -11.26 -10.97
N CYS A 403 -19.27 -10.30 -10.14
CA CYS A 403 -18.34 -9.25 -10.54
C CYS A 403 -16.97 -9.88 -10.86
N PRO A 404 -16.33 -9.56 -12.00
CA PRO A 404 -15.01 -10.11 -12.36
C PRO A 404 -13.87 -9.78 -11.39
N ALA A 405 -14.13 -9.00 -10.34
CA ALA A 405 -13.19 -8.69 -9.27
C ALA A 405 -12.65 -9.93 -8.55
N PHE A 406 -13.35 -11.07 -8.58
CA PHE A 406 -12.84 -12.35 -8.06
C PHE A 406 -11.63 -12.89 -8.83
N LEU A 407 -11.32 -12.36 -10.02
CA LEU A 407 -10.11 -12.70 -10.76
C LEU A 407 -8.84 -12.05 -10.17
N SER A 408 -8.93 -11.48 -8.96
CA SER A 408 -7.89 -10.70 -8.28
C SER A 408 -7.27 -9.60 -9.18
N ARG A 409 -8.04 -9.11 -10.16
CA ARG A 409 -7.64 -8.02 -11.04
C ARG A 409 -8.06 -6.70 -10.41
N GLU A 410 -7.19 -6.14 -9.58
CA GLU A 410 -7.32 -4.74 -9.24
C GLU A 410 -7.30 -3.93 -10.55
N PRO A 411 -8.25 -3.01 -10.76
CA PRO A 411 -8.23 -2.18 -11.97
C PRO A 411 -6.89 -1.45 -12.00
N PRO A 412 -6.12 -1.53 -13.11
CA PRO A 412 -4.80 -0.93 -13.15
C PRO A 412 -4.89 0.56 -12.82
N PRO A 413 -3.94 1.13 -12.05
CA PRO A 413 -4.06 2.47 -11.49
C PRO A 413 -4.32 3.55 -12.55
N HIS A 414 -4.97 4.65 -12.15
CA HIS A 414 -5.22 5.80 -13.01
C HIS A 414 -4.16 6.89 -12.85
N PRO A 415 -3.59 7.43 -13.97
CA PRO A 415 -3.78 7.08 -15.38
C PRO A 415 -2.96 5.86 -15.85
N LEU A 416 -3.41 5.18 -16.92
CA LEU A 416 -2.62 4.11 -17.54
C LEU A 416 -1.41 4.70 -18.26
N SER A 417 -0.27 4.00 -18.23
CA SER A 417 0.88 4.39 -19.03
C SER A 417 0.54 4.30 -20.53
N PRO A 418 0.82 5.35 -21.33
CA PRO A 418 0.47 5.38 -22.75
C PRO A 418 1.27 4.38 -23.61
N PHE A 419 2.36 3.84 -23.07
CA PHE A 419 3.26 2.88 -23.73
C PHE A 419 2.89 1.42 -23.47
N LEU A 420 1.71 1.16 -22.90
CA LEU A 420 1.20 -0.21 -22.74
C LEU A 420 0.53 -0.70 -24.01
N VAL A 421 0.67 -1.99 -24.27
CA VAL A 421 0.13 -2.70 -25.42
C VAL A 421 -1.02 -3.60 -24.93
N PRO A 422 -2.27 -3.32 -25.30
CA PRO A 422 -3.39 -4.20 -24.99
C PRO A 422 -3.40 -5.43 -25.91
N ILE A 423 -3.64 -6.60 -25.34
CA ILE A 423 -3.81 -7.88 -26.05
C ILE A 423 -5.09 -8.55 -25.58
N PHE A 424 -5.89 -9.09 -26.49
CA PHE A 424 -7.07 -9.87 -26.11
C PHE A 424 -6.67 -11.20 -25.47
N THR A 425 -7.24 -11.49 -24.30
CA THR A 425 -7.05 -12.77 -23.59
C THR A 425 -8.08 -13.82 -24.00
N ARG A 426 -9.26 -13.37 -24.44
CA ARG A 426 -10.36 -14.25 -24.83
C ARG A 426 -10.26 -14.59 -26.32
N LEU A 427 -10.32 -15.88 -26.65
CA LEU A 427 -10.53 -16.35 -28.02
C LEU A 427 -11.93 -16.97 -28.14
N PRO A 428 -12.75 -16.58 -29.14
CA PRO A 428 -12.46 -15.58 -30.17
C PRO A 428 -12.52 -14.13 -29.61
N PRO A 429 -11.73 -13.20 -30.18
CA PRO A 429 -11.78 -11.80 -29.77
C PRO A 429 -13.16 -11.19 -30.10
N PRO A 430 -13.66 -10.22 -29.31
CA PRO A 430 -15.00 -9.65 -29.46
C PRO A 430 -15.10 -8.66 -30.64
N ILE A 431 -14.59 -9.03 -31.82
CA ILE A 431 -14.51 -8.20 -33.03
C ILE A 431 -15.69 -8.52 -33.99
N SER A 432 -16.45 -9.58 -33.73
CA SER A 432 -17.65 -9.93 -34.51
C SER A 432 -18.67 -8.79 -34.49
N ARG A 433 -19.25 -8.45 -35.65
CA ARG A 433 -20.23 -7.36 -35.80
C ARG A 433 -21.39 -7.42 -34.80
N GLY A 434 -21.90 -8.62 -34.52
CA GLY A 434 -22.97 -8.82 -33.54
C GLY A 434 -22.55 -8.54 -32.09
N ALA A 435 -21.28 -8.77 -31.75
CA ALA A 435 -20.73 -8.46 -30.43
C ALA A 435 -20.45 -6.97 -30.29
N LEU A 436 -19.81 -6.36 -31.30
CA LEU A 436 -19.50 -4.93 -31.33
C LEU A 436 -20.76 -4.07 -31.19
N ASN A 437 -21.87 -4.42 -31.85
CA ASN A 437 -23.12 -3.67 -31.74
C ASN A 437 -23.73 -3.63 -30.33
N ARG A 438 -23.35 -4.57 -29.45
CA ARG A 438 -23.78 -4.58 -28.04
C ARG A 438 -22.85 -3.79 -27.11
N MET A 439 -21.70 -3.36 -27.61
CA MET A 439 -20.71 -2.57 -26.86
C MET A 439 -20.97 -1.07 -27.02
N ASP A 440 -20.36 -0.28 -26.15
CA ASP A 440 -20.37 1.19 -26.23
C ASP A 440 -19.60 1.70 -27.46
N VAL A 441 -19.92 2.93 -27.89
CA VAL A 441 -19.37 3.54 -29.11
C VAL A 441 -17.84 3.65 -29.07
N LEU A 442 -17.24 3.85 -27.89
CA LEU A 442 -15.77 3.93 -27.77
C LEU A 442 -15.15 2.54 -27.93
N SER A 443 -15.67 1.53 -27.24
CA SER A 443 -15.20 0.15 -27.41
C SER A 443 -15.40 -0.36 -28.84
N GLN A 444 -16.48 0.02 -29.53
CA GLN A 444 -16.69 -0.34 -30.94
C GLN A 444 -15.57 0.17 -31.85
N LYS A 445 -15.04 1.37 -31.57
CA LYS A 445 -13.93 1.96 -32.33
C LYS A 445 -12.56 1.45 -31.89
N ILE A 446 -12.38 1.20 -30.59
CA ILE A 446 -11.09 0.82 -30.00
C ILE A 446 -10.81 -0.68 -30.16
N CYS A 447 -11.79 -1.56 -29.94
CA CYS A 447 -11.58 -3.01 -29.98
C CYS A 447 -11.01 -3.53 -31.31
N PRO A 448 -11.44 -3.05 -32.50
CA PRO A 448 -10.82 -3.44 -33.77
C PRO A 448 -9.37 -2.98 -33.92
N GLN A 449 -8.93 -2.00 -33.13
CA GLN A 449 -7.56 -1.47 -33.17
C GLN A 449 -6.61 -2.19 -32.20
N ILE A 450 -7.13 -3.09 -31.36
CA ILE A 450 -6.32 -3.91 -30.44
C ILE A 450 -5.82 -5.13 -31.21
N ASP A 451 -4.60 -5.02 -31.73
CA ASP A 451 -3.90 -6.07 -32.50
C ASP A 451 -2.79 -6.79 -31.70
N GLY A 452 -2.52 -6.31 -30.48
CA GLY A 452 -1.44 -6.80 -29.63
C GLY A 452 -0.04 -6.30 -29.98
N VAL A 453 0.08 -5.32 -30.88
CA VAL A 453 1.35 -4.66 -31.25
C VAL A 453 1.32 -3.17 -30.94
N ARG A 454 0.20 -2.50 -31.22
CA ARG A 454 0.05 -1.05 -31.02
C ARG A 454 -0.08 -0.68 -29.55
N CYS A 455 0.60 0.39 -29.13
CA CYS A 455 0.43 0.92 -27.78
C CYS A 455 -0.83 1.79 -27.66
N ILE A 456 -1.27 2.09 -26.44
CA ILE A 456 -2.45 2.93 -26.17
C ILE A 456 -2.33 4.29 -26.89
N LYS A 457 -1.15 4.89 -26.94
CA LYS A 457 -0.89 6.13 -27.68
C LYS A 457 -1.11 5.96 -29.20
N ASP A 458 -0.66 4.87 -29.78
CA ASP A 458 -0.82 4.60 -31.22
C ASP A 458 -2.29 4.37 -31.57
N ILE A 459 -3.02 3.66 -30.70
CA ILE A 459 -4.47 3.46 -30.83
C ILE A 459 -5.20 4.80 -30.74
N ALA A 460 -4.82 5.66 -29.79
CA ALA A 460 -5.39 7.00 -29.65
C ALA A 460 -5.18 7.86 -30.93
N CYS A 461 -3.97 7.82 -31.50
CA CYS A 461 -3.68 8.48 -32.78
C CYS A 461 -4.49 7.91 -33.95
N ALA A 462 -4.64 6.59 -34.03
CA ALA A 462 -5.39 5.93 -35.11
C ALA A 462 -6.89 6.24 -35.08
N VAL A 463 -7.48 6.33 -33.90
CA VAL A 463 -8.93 6.59 -33.73
C VAL A 463 -9.23 8.10 -33.60
N GLN A 464 -8.21 8.94 -33.48
CA GLN A 464 -8.33 10.39 -33.23
C GLN A 464 -9.13 10.68 -31.94
N ILE A 465 -8.83 9.94 -30.87
CA ILE A 465 -9.41 10.10 -29.53
C ILE A 465 -8.28 10.43 -28.55
N ASP A 466 -8.60 11.18 -27.49
CA ASP A 466 -7.63 11.49 -26.43
C ASP A 466 -7.09 10.21 -25.74
N THR A 467 -5.81 10.23 -25.41
CA THR A 467 -5.09 9.08 -24.86
C THR A 467 -5.66 8.66 -23.50
N ASP A 468 -6.13 9.61 -22.69
CA ASP A 468 -6.76 9.31 -21.40
C ASP A 468 -8.09 8.57 -21.56
N LEU A 469 -8.92 8.94 -22.54
CA LEU A 469 -10.20 8.29 -22.80
C LEU A 469 -10.02 6.86 -23.33
N VAL A 470 -9.05 6.66 -24.23
CA VAL A 470 -8.64 5.31 -24.66
C VAL A 470 -8.11 4.50 -23.48
N GLY A 471 -7.28 5.12 -22.63
CA GLY A 471 -6.78 4.49 -21.39
C GLY A 471 -7.90 4.05 -20.45
N ARG A 472 -8.95 4.86 -20.27
CA ARG A 472 -10.13 4.49 -19.46
C ARG A 472 -10.90 3.31 -20.07
N CYS A 473 -11.11 3.32 -21.38
CA CYS A 473 -11.76 2.22 -22.09
C CYS A 473 -10.96 0.91 -21.96
N VAL A 474 -9.66 0.97 -22.18
CA VAL A 474 -8.76 -0.18 -22.08
C VAL A 474 -8.66 -0.69 -20.64
N ARG A 475 -8.66 0.20 -19.62
CA ARG A 475 -8.76 -0.19 -18.21
C ARG A 475 -10.03 -1.00 -17.96
N ASN A 476 -11.17 -0.54 -18.46
CA ASN A 476 -12.44 -1.24 -18.29
C ASN A 476 -12.41 -2.64 -18.93
N LEU A 477 -11.86 -2.76 -20.14
CA LEU A 477 -11.66 -4.05 -20.81
C LEU A 477 -10.70 -4.98 -20.04
N CYS A 478 -9.68 -4.42 -19.40
CA CYS A 478 -8.75 -5.15 -18.53
C CYS A 478 -9.44 -5.65 -17.25
N PHE A 479 -10.26 -4.80 -16.62
CA PHE A 479 -11.05 -5.12 -15.43
C PHE A 479 -12.02 -6.29 -15.70
N HIS A 480 -12.68 -6.30 -16.85
CA HIS A 480 -13.56 -7.41 -17.24
C HIS A 480 -12.84 -8.68 -17.70
N GLY A 481 -11.50 -8.72 -17.70
CA GLY A 481 -10.78 -9.92 -18.13
C GLY A 481 -10.77 -10.15 -19.65
N CYS A 482 -11.10 -9.15 -20.45
CA CYS A 482 -11.12 -9.25 -21.92
C CYS A 482 -9.74 -8.95 -22.53
N VAL A 483 -8.98 -8.05 -21.90
CA VAL A 483 -7.68 -7.56 -22.36
C VAL A 483 -6.64 -7.77 -21.26
N ALA A 484 -5.41 -8.07 -21.66
CA ALA A 484 -4.21 -8.00 -20.83
C ALA A 484 -3.33 -6.85 -21.33
N LEU A 485 -2.61 -6.21 -20.41
CA LEU A 485 -1.69 -5.12 -20.73
C LEU A 485 -0.26 -5.62 -20.64
N LEU A 486 0.50 -5.43 -21.72
CA LEU A 486 1.93 -5.72 -21.77
C LEU A 486 2.72 -4.41 -21.93
N PRO A 487 3.94 -4.35 -21.39
CA PRO A 487 4.87 -3.28 -21.72
C PRO A 487 5.24 -3.35 -23.21
N GLN A 488 5.47 -2.21 -23.85
CA GLN A 488 5.95 -2.16 -25.23
C GLN A 488 7.32 -2.84 -25.37
N PHE A 489 7.42 -3.74 -26.36
CA PHE A 489 8.70 -4.32 -26.75
C PHE A 489 9.45 -3.39 -27.70
N LEU A 490 10.65 -2.97 -27.33
CA LEU A 490 11.54 -2.13 -28.12
C LEU A 490 12.81 -2.92 -28.42
N TYR A 491 13.21 -2.96 -29.70
CA TYR A 491 14.42 -3.67 -30.15
C TYR A 491 15.71 -3.13 -29.52
N SER A 492 15.70 -1.88 -29.03
CA SER A 492 16.83 -1.28 -28.31
C SER A 492 17.02 -1.79 -26.89
N ASN A 493 16.00 -2.43 -26.30
CA ASN A 493 16.01 -2.80 -24.90
C ASN A 493 16.65 -4.18 -24.70
N CYS A 494 17.43 -4.34 -23.64
CA CYS A 494 17.91 -5.64 -23.20
C CYS A 494 16.86 -6.28 -22.29
N TYR A 495 16.46 -7.51 -22.59
CA TYR A 495 15.49 -8.29 -21.81
C TYR A 495 16.19 -9.45 -21.11
N VAL A 496 15.92 -9.65 -19.82
CA VAL A 496 16.46 -10.77 -19.04
C VAL A 496 15.32 -11.75 -18.76
N PRO A 497 15.51 -13.06 -18.99
CA PRO A 497 14.49 -14.06 -18.72
C PRO A 497 14.22 -14.15 -17.22
N THR A 498 12.95 -14.19 -16.84
CA THR A 498 12.54 -14.44 -15.45
C THR A 498 12.56 -15.94 -15.14
N GLU A 499 12.65 -16.30 -13.86
CA GLU A 499 12.61 -17.71 -13.43
C GLU A 499 11.35 -18.44 -13.88
N ARG A 500 10.23 -17.71 -14.07
CA ARG A 500 8.98 -18.27 -14.61
C ARG A 500 9.12 -18.77 -16.03
N LEU A 501 9.92 -18.11 -16.85
CA LEU A 501 10.18 -18.55 -18.20
C LEU A 501 10.89 -19.91 -18.19
N ARG A 502 11.78 -20.13 -17.21
CA ARG A 502 12.46 -21.42 -17.01
C ARG A 502 11.46 -22.52 -16.63
N HIS A 503 10.62 -22.28 -15.63
CA HIS A 503 9.55 -23.20 -15.24
C HIS A 503 8.57 -23.50 -16.39
N PHE A 504 8.28 -22.51 -17.23
CA PHE A 504 7.46 -22.69 -18.42
C PHE A 504 8.11 -23.67 -19.43
N PHE A 505 9.41 -23.53 -19.71
CA PHE A 505 10.13 -24.46 -20.58
C PHE A 505 10.23 -25.88 -20.01
N ASP A 506 10.30 -26.01 -18.68
CA ASP A 506 10.33 -27.30 -18.00
C ASP A 506 8.97 -28.04 -18.06
N SER A 507 7.88 -27.35 -18.42
CA SER A 507 6.53 -27.91 -18.58
C SER A 507 6.22 -28.28 -20.04
N PRO A 508 6.45 -29.54 -20.48
CA PRO A 508 6.32 -29.92 -21.90
C PRO A 508 4.88 -29.79 -22.43
N GLN A 509 3.87 -29.98 -21.57
CA GLN A 509 2.45 -29.92 -21.93
C GLN A 509 2.03 -28.52 -22.42
N ILE A 510 2.51 -27.45 -21.76
CA ILE A 510 2.16 -26.08 -22.13
C ILE A 510 2.88 -25.69 -23.43
N VAL A 511 4.14 -26.11 -23.58
CA VAL A 511 4.92 -25.88 -24.80
C VAL A 511 4.32 -26.59 -26.01
N GLU A 512 3.86 -27.83 -25.86
CA GLU A 512 3.15 -28.55 -26.93
C GLU A 512 1.80 -27.93 -27.26
N ALA A 513 1.04 -27.49 -26.25
CA ALA A 513 -0.23 -26.79 -26.45
C ALA A 513 -0.03 -25.50 -27.26
N LEU A 514 0.99 -24.68 -26.94
CA LEU A 514 1.29 -23.48 -27.72
C LEU A 514 1.80 -23.80 -29.14
N LYS A 515 2.65 -24.81 -29.31
CA LYS A 515 3.12 -25.23 -30.65
C LYS A 515 1.97 -25.75 -31.53
N SER A 516 0.98 -26.41 -30.95
CA SER A 516 -0.21 -26.85 -31.68
C SER A 516 -1.06 -25.66 -32.11
N LYS A 517 -1.21 -24.66 -31.24
CA LYS A 517 -2.01 -23.44 -31.49
C LYS A 517 -1.36 -22.49 -32.50
N ALA A 518 -0.03 -22.37 -32.47
CA ALA A 518 0.74 -21.58 -33.42
C ALA A 518 0.84 -22.21 -34.84
N ARG A 519 0.39 -23.46 -35.03
CA ARG A 519 0.29 -24.09 -36.36
C ARG A 519 -1.09 -23.95 -36.99
N THR A 520 -2.09 -23.55 -36.21
CA THR A 520 -3.49 -23.41 -36.66
C THR A 520 -3.87 -21.98 -37.06
N ASP A 521 -3.05 -20.99 -36.70
CA ASP A 521 -3.12 -19.61 -37.17
C ASP A 521 -2.00 -19.36 -38.20
#